data_AF-A0A7V2LN29-F1
#
_entry.id   AF-A0A7V2LN29-F1
#
_cell.length_a   1.000
_cell.length_b   1.000
_cell.length_c   1.000
_cell.angle_alpha   90.00
_cell.angle_beta   90.00
_cell.angle_gamma   90.00
#
_symmetry.space_group_name_H-M   'P 1'
#
loop_
_entity.id
_entity.type
_entity.pdbx_description
1 polymer ?
#
loop_
_entity_poly.entity_id
_entity_poly.type
_entity_poly.pdbx_seq_one_letter_code
_entity_poly.pdbx_strand_id
1 'polypeptide(L)'
;MAFRPLFHRGRMIAGIVAVLLLLASLVLLVGLMRTPLGPASIALSLAFLLALALSVVLLYRLWALHGLDYWVDRDAVRILWASDRIIIPLGDIQQVEFKPKDLASGFRWWAWPAGWVQPLRPESELVSYATCAPAEGLALKTSYATFIISPDDAEGFVAALRERQALGPARQLNPAIETSSYRQHWLLQERLPLILMATGLFFGLILLGSLAWRYPALPPQIPLHFDAAGVPDRIVARRSIFLFSAITLLIGFFNAAIGIALYERHKLASYMLWASALLLQLAGLMIVNRLLLMIS
;
A
#
# COMPACT_ATOMS: atom_id res chain seq x y z
N MET A 1 -20.33 -4.74 -25.36
CA MET A 1 -19.76 -6.10 -25.21
C MET A 1 -18.61 -6.05 -24.22
N ALA A 2 -18.47 -7.05 -23.36
CA ALA A 2 -17.40 -7.12 -22.35
C ALA A 2 -16.34 -8.16 -22.76
N PHE A 3 -15.07 -7.80 -22.60
CA PHE A 3 -13.91 -8.61 -22.90
C PHE A 3 -13.05 -8.71 -21.64
N ARG A 4 -12.67 -9.94 -21.29
CA ARG A 4 -11.79 -10.21 -20.15
C ARG A 4 -10.33 -9.98 -20.54
N PRO A 5 -9.44 -9.71 -19.57
CA PRO A 5 -8.02 -9.58 -19.83
C PRO A 5 -7.36 -10.94 -20.00
N LEU A 6 -6.33 -10.96 -20.83
CA LEU A 6 -5.50 -12.12 -21.10
C LEU A 6 -4.98 -12.75 -19.80
N PHE A 7 -5.16 -14.07 -19.68
CA PHE A 7 -4.69 -14.80 -18.51
C PHE A 7 -3.16 -14.94 -18.54
N HIS A 8 -2.48 -14.27 -17.61
CA HIS A 8 -1.01 -14.34 -17.51
C HIS A 8 -0.57 -15.24 -16.34
N ARG A 9 0.45 -16.09 -16.59
CA ARG A 9 1.01 -17.03 -15.57
C ARG A 9 1.44 -16.34 -14.28
N GLY A 10 1.88 -15.07 -14.36
CA GLY A 10 2.23 -14.26 -13.20
C GLY A 10 1.10 -14.11 -12.16
N ARG A 11 -0.17 -14.18 -12.57
CA ARG A 11 -1.32 -14.16 -11.65
C ARG A 11 -1.39 -15.41 -10.78
N MET A 12 -1.12 -16.59 -11.35
CA MET A 12 -1.09 -17.85 -10.62
C MET A 12 0.08 -17.88 -9.63
N ILE A 13 1.27 -17.46 -10.07
CA ILE A 13 2.46 -17.37 -9.22
C ILE A 13 2.19 -16.40 -8.06
N ALA A 14 1.59 -15.25 -8.32
CA ALA A 14 1.20 -14.30 -7.27
C ALA A 14 0.19 -14.89 -6.28
N GLY A 15 -0.77 -15.69 -6.76
CA GLY A 15 -1.68 -16.43 -5.89
C GLY A 15 -0.94 -17.41 -4.96
N ILE A 16 0.00 -18.19 -5.50
CA ILE A 16 0.81 -19.13 -4.72
C ILE A 16 1.66 -18.38 -3.70
N VAL A 17 2.34 -17.30 -4.11
CA VAL A 17 3.15 -16.47 -3.20
C VAL A 17 2.30 -15.85 -2.10
N ALA A 18 1.07 -15.40 -2.40
CA ALA A 18 0.16 -14.87 -1.38
C ALA A 18 -0.21 -15.94 -0.34
N VAL A 19 -0.52 -17.16 -0.79
CA VAL A 19 -0.80 -18.30 0.11
C VAL A 19 0.43 -18.64 0.96
N LEU A 20 1.62 -18.70 0.36
CA LEU A 20 2.86 -18.95 1.09
C LEU A 20 3.17 -17.86 2.13
N LEU A 21 2.91 -16.58 1.82
CA LEU A 21 3.06 -15.48 2.78
C LEU A 21 2.07 -15.58 3.94
N LEU A 22 0.83 -16.00 3.68
CA LEU A 22 -0.16 -16.24 4.74
C LEU A 22 0.24 -17.42 5.63
N LEU A 23 0.72 -18.51 5.04
CA LEU A 23 1.25 -19.66 5.78
C LEU A 23 2.48 -19.28 6.62
N ALA A 24 3.40 -18.52 6.04
CA ALA A 24 4.56 -17.98 6.77
C ALA A 24 4.12 -17.09 7.93
N SER A 25 3.10 -16.24 7.73
CA SER A 25 2.52 -15.41 8.81
C SER A 25 1.96 -16.27 9.94
N LEU A 26 1.27 -17.38 9.62
CA LEU A 26 0.78 -18.32 10.63
C LEU A 26 1.93 -19.00 11.39
N VAL A 27 2.96 -19.45 10.70
CA VAL A 27 4.15 -20.07 11.32
C VAL A 27 4.87 -19.07 12.23
N LEU A 28 5.05 -17.83 11.79
CA LEU A 28 5.66 -16.76 12.58
C LEU A 28 4.83 -16.45 13.83
N LEU A 29 3.50 -16.43 13.71
CA LEU A 29 2.59 -16.24 14.84
C LEU A 29 2.73 -17.38 15.87
N VAL A 30 2.76 -18.63 15.42
CA VAL A 30 2.96 -19.79 16.31
C VAL A 30 4.35 -19.73 16.98
N GLY A 31 5.39 -19.36 16.23
CA GLY A 31 6.73 -19.16 16.77
C GLY A 31 6.77 -18.05 17.84
N LEU A 32 6.07 -16.94 17.60
CA LEU A 32 5.96 -15.84 18.54
C LEU A 32 5.32 -16.28 19.87
N MET A 33 4.26 -17.09 19.82
CA MET A 33 3.59 -17.62 21.03
C MET A 33 4.48 -18.53 21.88
N ARG A 34 5.54 -19.10 21.29
CA ARG A 34 6.50 -19.99 21.97
C ARG A 34 7.78 -19.28 22.40
N THR A 35 8.00 -18.04 21.96
CA THR A 35 9.24 -17.32 22.19
C THR A 35 9.12 -16.42 23.42
N PRO A 36 10.04 -16.50 24.40
CA PRO A 36 10.01 -15.60 25.54
C PRO A 36 10.22 -14.14 25.10
N LEU A 37 9.73 -13.19 25.91
CA LEU A 37 9.92 -11.76 25.69
C LEU A 37 11.43 -11.44 25.55
N GLY A 38 11.79 -10.71 24.50
CA GLY A 38 13.17 -10.39 24.16
C GLY A 38 13.36 -10.01 22.69
N PRO A 39 14.62 -9.92 22.20
CA PRO A 39 14.91 -9.46 20.84
C PRO A 39 14.28 -10.35 19.77
N ALA A 40 14.31 -11.67 19.99
CA ALA A 40 13.74 -12.65 19.07
C ALA A 40 12.22 -12.47 18.93
N SER A 41 11.50 -12.23 20.03
CA SER A 41 10.05 -12.00 19.99
C SER A 41 9.68 -10.75 19.18
N ILE A 42 10.49 -9.68 19.26
CA ILE A 42 10.29 -8.48 18.44
C ILE A 42 10.59 -8.76 16.97
N ALA A 43 11.70 -9.42 16.67
CA ALA A 43 12.06 -9.76 15.30
C ALA A 43 10.97 -10.62 14.64
N LEU A 44 10.44 -11.61 15.35
CA LEU A 44 9.31 -12.43 14.92
C LEU A 44 8.04 -11.61 14.73
N SER A 45 7.75 -10.67 15.64
CA SER A 45 6.59 -9.77 15.51
C SER A 45 6.68 -8.87 14.29
N LEU A 46 7.85 -8.28 14.02
CA LEU A 46 8.10 -7.44 12.85
C LEU A 46 8.03 -8.26 11.56
N ALA A 47 8.63 -9.46 11.54
CA ALA A 47 8.55 -10.37 10.41
C ALA A 47 7.10 -10.79 10.12
N PHE A 48 6.32 -11.07 11.18
CA PHE A 48 4.90 -11.40 11.07
C PHE A 48 4.11 -10.24 10.46
N LEU A 49 4.27 -9.02 10.98
CA LEU A 49 3.57 -7.84 10.46
C LEU A 49 3.96 -7.54 9.01
N LEU A 50 5.24 -7.69 8.66
CA LEU A 50 5.72 -7.50 7.29
C LEU A 50 5.13 -8.55 6.34
N ALA A 51 5.19 -9.84 6.71
CA ALA A 51 4.63 -10.92 5.90
C ALA A 51 3.12 -10.73 5.69
N LEU A 52 2.40 -10.35 6.75
CA LEU A 52 0.96 -10.05 6.68
C LEU A 52 0.68 -8.85 5.77
N ALA A 53 1.41 -7.74 5.94
CA ALA A 53 1.23 -6.56 5.10
C ALA A 53 1.51 -6.87 3.61
N LEU A 54 2.59 -7.59 3.31
CA LEU A 54 2.90 -8.02 1.95
C LEU A 54 1.81 -8.93 1.38
N SER A 55 1.24 -9.83 2.19
CA SER A 55 0.13 -10.69 1.77
C SER A 55 -1.11 -9.88 1.41
N VAL A 56 -1.49 -8.89 2.23
CA VAL A 56 -2.64 -8.01 1.97
C VAL A 56 -2.44 -7.19 0.70
N VAL A 57 -1.25 -6.61 0.51
CA VAL A 57 -0.91 -5.86 -0.72
C VAL A 57 -1.02 -6.76 -1.95
N LEU A 58 -0.52 -8.00 -1.86
CA LEU A 58 -0.56 -8.95 -2.97
C LEU A 58 -1.99 -9.41 -3.29
N LEU A 59 -2.79 -9.72 -2.26
CA LEU A 59 -4.22 -10.06 -2.39
C LEU A 59 -5.01 -8.91 -3.01
N TYR A 60 -4.77 -7.67 -2.58
CA TYR A 60 -5.38 -6.49 -3.17
C TYR A 60 -5.04 -6.36 -4.67
N ARG A 61 -3.76 -6.55 -5.03
CA ARG A 61 -3.33 -6.51 -6.45
C ARG A 61 -3.96 -7.63 -7.27
N LEU A 62 -4.05 -8.84 -6.71
CA LEU A 62 -4.72 -9.98 -7.35
C LEU A 62 -6.20 -9.71 -7.58
N TRP A 63 -6.89 -9.18 -6.57
CA TRP A 63 -8.27 -8.75 -6.68
C TRP A 63 -8.46 -7.65 -7.73
N ALA A 64 -7.59 -6.64 -7.75
CA ALA A 64 -7.62 -5.56 -8.75
C ALA A 64 -7.39 -6.06 -10.19
N LEU A 65 -6.50 -7.05 -10.39
CA LEU A 65 -6.31 -7.71 -11.68
C LEU A 65 -7.47 -8.62 -12.05
N HIS A 66 -8.19 -9.18 -11.06
CA HIS A 66 -9.36 -9.99 -11.30
C HIS A 66 -10.58 -9.16 -11.72
N GLY A 67 -10.73 -7.96 -11.17
CA GLY A 67 -11.77 -7.01 -11.57
C GLY A 67 -11.39 -6.13 -12.77
N LEU A 68 -10.32 -6.44 -13.51
CA LEU A 68 -9.97 -5.72 -14.74
C LEU A 68 -10.89 -6.24 -15.86
N ASP A 69 -11.71 -5.37 -16.44
CA ASP A 69 -12.61 -5.70 -17.54
C ASP A 69 -12.61 -4.59 -18.61
N TYR A 70 -12.72 -4.99 -19.88
CA TYR A 70 -12.80 -4.07 -21.01
C TYR A 70 -14.20 -4.11 -21.62
N TRP A 71 -14.87 -2.96 -21.65
CA TRP A 71 -16.22 -2.84 -22.19
C TRP A 71 -16.19 -1.97 -23.44
N VAL A 72 -16.70 -2.51 -24.54
CA VAL A 72 -16.93 -1.74 -25.76
C VAL A 72 -18.41 -1.39 -25.82
N ASP A 73 -18.72 -0.12 -25.59
CA ASP A 73 -20.05 0.47 -25.61
C ASP A 73 -20.30 1.18 -26.95
N ARG A 74 -21.49 1.71 -27.20
CA ARG A 74 -21.84 2.43 -28.45
C ARG A 74 -21.02 3.69 -28.68
N ASP A 75 -20.69 4.41 -27.61
CA ASP A 75 -20.06 5.74 -27.68
C ASP A 75 -18.62 5.77 -27.11
N ALA A 76 -18.23 4.75 -26.33
CA ALA A 76 -16.91 4.70 -25.70
C ALA A 76 -16.41 3.28 -25.44
N VAL A 77 -15.09 3.15 -25.36
CA VAL A 77 -14.42 2.03 -24.72
C VAL A 77 -14.24 2.38 -23.24
N ARG A 78 -14.81 1.55 -22.36
CA ARG A 78 -14.68 1.69 -20.91
C ARG A 78 -13.72 0.64 -20.38
N ILE A 79 -12.72 1.06 -19.64
CA ILE A 79 -11.80 0.16 -18.92
C ILE A 79 -12.15 0.26 -17.44
N LEU A 80 -12.54 -0.85 -16.84
CA LEU A 80 -12.77 -0.94 -15.40
C LEU A 80 -11.54 -1.55 -14.75
N TRP A 81 -10.94 -0.86 -13.77
CA TRP A 81 -9.79 -1.38 -13.05
C TRP A 81 -9.89 -1.10 -11.55
N ALA A 82 -10.17 -2.15 -10.77
CA ALA A 82 -10.50 -2.08 -9.35
C ALA A 82 -11.68 -1.13 -9.08
N SER A 83 -11.40 0.13 -8.79
CA SER A 83 -12.42 1.17 -8.58
C SER A 83 -12.31 2.34 -9.56
N ASP A 84 -11.35 2.29 -10.49
CA ASP A 84 -11.22 3.32 -11.53
C ASP A 84 -12.02 2.95 -12.76
N ARG A 85 -12.61 3.96 -13.40
CA ARG A 85 -13.30 3.85 -14.68
C ARG A 85 -12.67 4.82 -15.66
N ILE A 86 -12.07 4.27 -16.71
CA ILE A 86 -11.51 5.05 -17.81
C ILE A 86 -12.51 5.00 -18.95
N ILE A 87 -12.95 6.17 -19.43
CA ILE A 87 -13.86 6.32 -20.56
C ILE A 87 -13.06 6.91 -21.72
N ILE A 88 -12.87 6.12 -22.77
CA ILE A 88 -12.20 6.50 -24.01
C ILE A 88 -13.29 6.68 -25.09
N PRO A 89 -13.61 7.91 -25.52
CA PRO A 89 -14.59 8.13 -26.57
C PRO A 89 -14.20 7.44 -27.87
N LEU A 90 -15.15 6.79 -28.54
CA LEU A 90 -14.90 6.06 -29.79
C LEU A 90 -14.39 6.97 -30.92
N GLY A 91 -14.84 8.23 -30.93
CA GLY A 91 -14.44 9.24 -31.91
C GLY A 91 -12.99 9.71 -31.76
N ASP A 92 -12.39 9.54 -30.59
CA ASP A 92 -11.01 9.96 -30.33
C ASP A 92 -9.99 8.88 -30.69
N ILE A 93 -10.44 7.64 -30.92
CA ILE A 93 -9.57 6.52 -31.28
C ILE A 93 -9.20 6.65 -32.76
N GLN A 94 -7.98 7.10 -33.02
CA GLN A 94 -7.46 7.34 -34.38
C GLN A 94 -6.92 6.06 -35.01
N GLN A 95 -6.21 5.25 -34.23
CA GLN A 95 -5.55 4.05 -34.71
C GLN A 95 -5.55 2.97 -33.64
N VAL A 96 -5.70 1.72 -34.09
CA VAL A 96 -5.59 0.53 -33.27
C VAL A 96 -4.42 -0.28 -33.81
N GLU A 97 -3.44 -0.56 -32.96
CA GLU A 97 -2.22 -1.29 -33.31
C GLU A 97 -2.14 -2.59 -32.52
N PHE A 98 -1.98 -3.71 -33.23
CA PHE A 98 -1.74 -5.02 -32.63
C PHE A 98 -0.26 -5.18 -32.31
N LYS A 99 0.05 -5.68 -31.12
CA LYS A 99 1.42 -6.05 -30.71
C LYS A 99 2.43 -4.93 -31.00
N PRO A 100 2.18 -3.70 -30.48
CA PRO A 100 3.05 -2.56 -30.73
C PRO A 100 4.49 -2.88 -30.30
N LYS A 101 5.42 -2.83 -31.25
CA LYS A 101 6.84 -3.13 -31.01
C LYS A 101 7.61 -1.92 -30.48
N ASP A 102 7.16 -0.72 -30.82
CA ASP A 102 7.86 0.52 -30.52
C ASP A 102 7.41 1.15 -29.19
N LEU A 103 6.36 0.61 -28.57
CA LEU A 103 5.85 1.07 -27.27
C LEU A 103 6.56 0.36 -26.13
N ALA A 104 7.60 1.01 -25.59
CA ALA A 104 8.24 0.59 -24.36
C ALA A 104 7.46 1.11 -23.14
N SER A 105 6.49 0.35 -22.64
CA SER A 105 5.98 0.60 -21.28
C SER A 105 6.97 0.00 -20.27
N GLY A 106 7.48 0.79 -19.31
CA GLY A 106 8.39 0.26 -18.30
C GLY A 106 7.73 -0.79 -17.38
N PHE A 107 8.29 -1.99 -17.30
CA PHE A 107 7.81 -2.98 -16.33
C PHE A 107 8.17 -2.55 -14.90
N ARG A 108 7.15 -2.35 -14.05
CA ARG A 108 7.34 -1.98 -12.65
C ARG A 108 7.43 -3.24 -11.78
N TRP A 109 8.65 -3.71 -11.53
CA TRP A 109 8.88 -4.94 -10.75
C TRP A 109 8.23 -4.90 -9.36
N TRP A 110 8.27 -3.75 -8.67
CA TRP A 110 7.65 -3.58 -7.35
C TRP A 110 6.12 -3.57 -7.39
N ALA A 111 5.51 -3.43 -8.57
CA ALA A 111 4.06 -3.46 -8.80
C ALA A 111 3.55 -4.85 -9.24
N TRP A 112 4.44 -5.85 -9.33
CA TRP A 112 4.06 -7.23 -9.63
C TRP A 112 2.95 -7.75 -8.71
N PRO A 113 1.97 -8.53 -9.22
CA PRO A 113 1.81 -9.03 -10.60
C PRO A 113 1.24 -8.02 -11.61
N ALA A 114 0.86 -6.81 -11.17
CA ALA A 114 0.33 -5.74 -12.02
C ALA A 114 1.44 -4.83 -12.59
N GLY A 115 2.64 -5.40 -12.87
CA GLY A 115 3.82 -4.62 -13.24
C GLY A 115 3.70 -3.87 -14.56
N TRP A 116 2.78 -4.31 -15.43
CA TRP A 116 2.44 -3.66 -16.70
C TRP A 116 1.33 -2.61 -16.56
N VAL A 117 0.69 -2.49 -15.39
CA VAL A 117 -0.34 -1.48 -15.17
C VAL A 117 0.30 -0.14 -14.79
N GLN A 118 0.08 0.85 -15.64
CA GLN A 118 0.53 2.23 -15.51
C GLN A 118 -0.68 3.17 -15.68
N PRO A 119 -1.22 3.72 -14.58
CA PRO A 119 -2.31 4.70 -14.68
C PRO A 119 -1.80 6.01 -15.30
N LEU A 120 -2.70 6.78 -15.90
CA LEU A 120 -2.38 8.08 -16.49
C LEU A 120 -1.71 8.99 -15.45
N ARG A 121 -0.60 9.60 -15.86
CA ARG A 121 0.07 10.68 -15.12
C ARG A 121 0.03 11.95 -15.96
N PRO A 122 0.02 13.15 -15.35
CA PRO A 122 0.00 14.42 -16.08
C PRO A 122 1.14 14.57 -17.10
N GLU A 123 2.28 13.94 -16.83
CA GLU A 123 3.50 14.00 -17.66
C GLU A 123 3.63 12.84 -18.65
N SER A 124 2.70 11.89 -18.68
CA SER A 124 2.83 10.66 -19.47
C SER A 124 1.69 10.50 -20.47
N GLU A 125 2.06 10.50 -21.75
CA GLU A 125 1.14 10.22 -22.87
C GLU A 125 0.87 8.71 -23.03
N LEU A 126 1.50 7.85 -22.24
CA LEU A 126 1.33 6.39 -22.30
C LEU A 126 0.61 5.87 -21.07
N VAL A 127 -0.54 5.24 -21.29
CA VAL A 127 -1.36 4.62 -20.23
C VAL A 127 -1.45 3.13 -20.51
N SER A 128 -1.19 2.31 -19.50
CA SER A 128 -1.27 0.86 -19.65
C SER A 128 -2.20 0.26 -18.62
N TYR A 129 -3.26 -0.40 -19.09
CA TYR A 129 -4.13 -1.25 -18.30
C TYR A 129 -4.09 -2.67 -18.87
N ALA A 130 -2.87 -3.20 -19.01
CA ALA A 130 -2.62 -4.54 -19.53
C ALA A 130 -2.05 -5.48 -18.47
N THR A 131 -2.29 -6.79 -18.65
CA THR A 131 -1.75 -7.89 -17.83
C THR A 131 -0.46 -8.47 -18.41
N CYS A 132 -0.14 -8.15 -19.68
CA CYS A 132 1.03 -8.62 -20.42
C CYS A 132 1.89 -7.45 -20.93
N ALA A 133 3.02 -7.78 -21.54
CA ALA A 133 3.88 -6.80 -22.18
C ALA A 133 3.16 -6.09 -23.35
N PRO A 134 3.51 -4.84 -23.68
CA PRO A 134 2.93 -4.10 -24.81
C PRO A 134 3.00 -4.87 -26.13
N ALA A 135 4.11 -5.58 -26.37
CA ALA A 135 4.33 -6.39 -27.56
C ALA A 135 3.36 -7.57 -27.71
N GLU A 136 2.58 -7.91 -26.68
CA GLU A 136 1.54 -8.95 -26.72
C GLU A 136 0.13 -8.38 -26.64
N GLY A 137 0.00 -7.08 -26.38
CA GLY A 137 -1.27 -6.39 -26.20
C GLY A 137 -1.77 -5.66 -27.45
N LEU A 138 -2.72 -4.78 -27.22
CA LEU A 138 -3.34 -3.89 -28.19
C LEU A 138 -3.12 -2.44 -27.74
N ALA A 139 -2.66 -1.58 -28.64
CA ALA A 139 -2.57 -0.14 -28.39
C ALA A 139 -3.70 0.60 -29.08
N LEU A 140 -4.43 1.40 -28.31
CA LEU A 140 -5.42 2.35 -28.76
C LEU A 140 -4.78 3.74 -28.75
N LYS A 141 -4.48 4.28 -29.92
CA LYS A 141 -3.93 5.64 -30.05
C LYS A 141 -5.08 6.64 -30.09
N THR A 142 -5.09 7.56 -29.14
CA THR A 142 -6.04 8.68 -29.08
C THR A 142 -5.32 10.00 -29.28
N SER A 143 -6.07 11.09 -29.45
CA SER A 143 -5.52 12.45 -29.59
C SER A 143 -4.74 12.95 -28.37
N TYR A 144 -4.95 12.35 -27.20
CA TYR A 144 -4.38 12.81 -25.92
C TYR A 144 -3.49 11.78 -25.22
N ALA A 145 -3.65 10.48 -25.51
CA ALA A 145 -2.82 9.42 -24.93
C ALA A 145 -2.87 8.12 -25.75
N THR A 146 -1.87 7.27 -25.58
CA THR A 146 -1.87 5.90 -26.08
C THR A 146 -2.25 4.94 -24.94
N PHE A 147 -3.33 4.18 -25.12
CA PHE A 147 -3.81 3.21 -24.15
C PHE A 147 -3.42 1.79 -24.55
N ILE A 148 -2.64 1.12 -23.71
CA ILE A 148 -2.31 -0.29 -23.88
C ILE A 148 -3.31 -1.13 -23.09
N ILE A 149 -3.97 -2.05 -23.77
CA ILE A 149 -4.90 -3.03 -23.20
C ILE A 149 -4.52 -4.44 -23.65
N SER A 150 -4.96 -5.47 -22.92
CA SER A 150 -4.67 -6.86 -23.25
C SER A 150 -5.93 -7.72 -23.13
N PRO A 151 -6.93 -7.52 -24.01
CA PRO A 151 -8.10 -8.38 -24.06
C PRO A 151 -7.70 -9.83 -24.43
N ASP A 152 -8.42 -10.81 -23.89
CA ASP A 152 -8.23 -12.23 -24.17
C ASP A 152 -8.55 -12.57 -25.64
N ASP A 153 -9.58 -11.92 -26.19
CA ASP A 153 -9.95 -11.95 -27.62
C ASP A 153 -9.70 -10.58 -28.26
N ALA A 154 -8.45 -10.36 -28.72
CA ALA A 154 -8.05 -9.11 -29.34
C ALA A 154 -8.73 -8.86 -30.69
N GLU A 155 -8.97 -9.91 -31.48
CA GLU A 155 -9.60 -9.79 -32.79
C GLU A 155 -11.09 -9.45 -32.65
N GLY A 156 -11.81 -10.15 -31.76
CA GLY A 156 -13.20 -9.84 -31.43
C GLY A 156 -13.37 -8.45 -30.82
N PHE A 157 -12.43 -8.00 -30.00
CA PHE A 157 -12.42 -6.63 -29.48
C PHE A 157 -12.36 -5.60 -30.62
N VAL A 158 -11.43 -5.77 -31.57
CA VAL A 158 -11.27 -4.84 -32.70
C VAL A 158 -12.44 -4.91 -33.68
N ALA A 159 -13.00 -6.10 -33.94
CA ALA A 159 -14.20 -6.26 -34.75
C ALA A 159 -15.38 -5.50 -34.13
N ALA A 160 -15.61 -5.69 -32.83
CA ALA A 160 -16.69 -5.02 -32.11
C ALA A 160 -16.46 -3.51 -31.97
N LEU A 161 -15.21 -3.05 -32.01
CA LEU A 161 -14.86 -1.64 -32.07
C LEU A 161 -15.22 -1.03 -33.44
N ARG A 162 -14.77 -1.67 -34.53
CA ARG A 162 -15.00 -1.23 -35.91
C ARG A 162 -16.48 -1.20 -36.28
N GLU A 163 -17.23 -2.22 -35.88
CA GLU A 163 -18.68 -2.28 -36.07
C GLU A 163 -19.37 -1.05 -35.47
N ARG A 164 -18.98 -0.67 -34.24
CA ARG A 164 -19.57 0.49 -33.56
C ARG A 164 -19.08 1.82 -34.11
N GLN A 165 -17.83 1.93 -34.53
CA GLN A 165 -17.34 3.13 -35.23
C GLN A 165 -18.07 3.35 -36.55
N ALA A 166 -18.40 2.28 -37.30
CA ALA A 166 -19.14 2.37 -38.55
C ALA A 166 -20.58 2.90 -38.38
N LEU A 167 -21.19 2.71 -37.20
CA LEU A 167 -22.51 3.25 -36.87
C LEU A 167 -22.52 4.75 -36.57
N GLY A 168 -21.33 5.37 -36.46
CA GLY A 168 -21.16 6.78 -36.09
C GLY A 168 -21.43 7.06 -34.60
N PRO A 169 -20.77 8.08 -34.01
CA PRO A 169 -20.98 8.44 -32.62
C PRO A 169 -22.40 8.97 -32.41
N ALA A 170 -23.17 8.38 -31.49
CA ALA A 170 -24.50 8.88 -31.16
C ALA A 170 -24.43 10.13 -30.25
N ARG A 171 -23.32 10.28 -29.52
CA ARG A 171 -23.07 11.41 -28.62
C ARG A 171 -21.57 11.72 -28.56
N GLN A 172 -21.21 13.00 -28.62
CA GLN A 172 -19.86 13.44 -28.28
C GLN A 172 -19.69 13.31 -26.76
N LEU A 173 -18.85 12.37 -26.33
CA LEU A 173 -18.45 12.21 -24.93
C LEU A 173 -17.11 12.90 -24.73
N ASN A 174 -16.96 13.62 -23.62
CA ASN A 174 -15.66 14.14 -23.22
C ASN A 174 -14.81 12.98 -22.66
N PRO A 175 -13.52 12.90 -23.00
CA PRO A 175 -12.59 11.99 -22.34
C PRO A 175 -12.66 12.18 -20.82
N ALA A 176 -12.93 11.09 -20.10
CA ALA A 176 -13.09 11.13 -18.66
C ALA A 176 -12.33 9.96 -18.01
N ILE A 177 -11.51 10.30 -17.02
CA ILE A 177 -10.88 9.33 -16.13
C ILE A 177 -11.49 9.55 -14.75
N GLU A 178 -12.49 8.75 -14.45
CA GLU A 178 -13.09 8.71 -13.13
C GLU A 178 -12.19 7.83 -12.25
N THR A 179 -11.21 8.45 -11.61
CA THR A 179 -10.42 7.78 -10.58
C THR A 179 -11.23 7.66 -9.31
N SER A 180 -11.13 6.51 -8.62
CA SER A 180 -11.79 6.32 -7.34
C SER A 180 -11.28 7.32 -6.30
N SER A 181 -12.18 7.80 -5.43
CA SER A 181 -11.86 8.68 -4.31
C SER A 181 -10.71 8.15 -3.44
N TYR A 182 -10.54 6.82 -3.35
CA TYR A 182 -9.45 6.21 -2.60
C TYR A 182 -8.06 6.48 -3.21
N ARG A 183 -7.95 6.57 -4.54
CA ARG A 183 -6.69 6.84 -5.24
C ARG A 183 -6.35 8.32 -5.29
N GLN A 184 -7.35 9.18 -5.20
CA GLN A 184 -7.20 10.62 -5.00
C GLN A 184 -6.93 10.99 -3.54
N HIS A 185 -6.86 10.01 -2.63
CA HIS A 185 -6.71 10.29 -1.21
C HIS A 185 -5.37 10.97 -0.92
N TRP A 186 -5.43 12.05 -0.14
CA TRP A 186 -4.30 12.95 0.16
C TRP A 186 -3.05 12.24 0.71
N LEU A 187 -3.25 11.11 1.42
CA LEU A 187 -2.16 10.26 1.93
C LEU A 187 -1.18 9.80 0.84
N LEU A 188 -1.63 9.65 -0.41
CA LEU A 188 -0.79 9.20 -1.51
C LEU A 188 -0.10 10.36 -2.25
N GLN A 189 -0.58 11.60 -2.07
CA GLN A 189 -0.11 12.78 -2.79
C GLN A 189 0.83 13.64 -1.95
N GLU A 190 0.56 13.77 -0.65
CA GLU A 190 1.32 14.64 0.24
C GLU A 190 2.40 13.85 1.01
N ARG A 191 3.67 14.27 0.87
CA ARG A 191 4.79 13.58 1.52
C ARG A 191 4.92 13.91 3.01
N LEU A 192 4.57 15.13 3.42
CA LEU A 192 4.83 15.60 4.78
C LEU A 192 4.05 14.81 5.85
N PRO A 193 2.73 14.57 5.70
CA PRO A 193 1.99 13.70 6.62
C PRO A 193 2.60 12.30 6.77
N LEU A 194 2.96 11.69 5.64
CA LEU A 194 3.59 10.38 5.60
C LEU A 194 4.93 10.39 6.34
N ILE A 195 5.76 11.41 6.13
CA ILE A 195 7.05 11.55 6.81
C ILE A 195 6.83 11.66 8.31
N LEU A 196 5.95 12.54 8.79
CA LEU A 196 5.67 12.70 10.23
C LEU A 196 5.22 11.39 10.88
N MET A 197 4.25 10.70 10.27
CA MET A 197 3.74 9.43 10.77
C MET A 197 4.80 8.32 10.74
N ALA A 198 5.58 8.23 9.65
CA ALA A 198 6.64 7.25 9.50
C ALA A 198 7.80 7.50 10.46
N THR A 199 8.23 8.74 10.63
CA THR A 199 9.27 9.13 11.59
C THR A 199 8.82 8.85 13.02
N GLY A 200 7.55 9.13 13.35
CA GLY A 200 7.00 8.75 14.64
C GLY A 200 7.07 7.23 14.86
N LEU A 201 6.45 6.45 13.96
CA LEU A 201 6.49 5.00 14.04
C LEU A 201 7.92 4.46 14.17
N PHE A 202 8.87 5.02 13.41
CA PHE A 202 10.29 4.67 13.48
C PHE A 202 10.88 4.87 14.89
N PHE A 203 10.68 6.01 15.53
CA PHE A 203 11.15 6.22 16.91
C PHE A 203 10.44 5.34 17.93
N GLY A 204 9.14 5.08 17.74
CA GLY A 204 8.40 4.12 18.56
C GLY A 204 8.97 2.69 18.44
N LEU A 205 9.35 2.26 17.24
CA LEU A 205 10.00 0.97 16.99
C LEU A 205 11.43 0.92 17.55
N ILE A 206 12.20 2.00 17.48
CA ILE A 206 13.51 2.10 18.14
C ILE A 206 13.36 1.94 19.65
N LEU A 207 12.41 2.64 20.26
CA LEU A 207 12.13 2.51 21.69
C LEU A 207 11.82 1.06 22.06
N LEU A 208 10.89 0.43 21.34
CA LEU A 208 10.51 -0.96 21.58
C LEU A 208 11.70 -1.93 21.37
N GLY A 209 12.47 -1.75 20.29
CA GLY A 209 13.65 -2.54 19.98
C GLY A 209 14.76 -2.41 21.02
N SER A 210 15.00 -1.19 21.50
CA SER A 210 16.01 -0.90 22.54
C SER A 210 15.68 -1.61 23.85
N LEU A 211 14.40 -1.65 24.23
CA LEU A 211 13.92 -2.36 25.41
C LEU A 211 14.11 -3.86 25.26
N ALA A 212 13.72 -4.43 24.12
CA ALA A 212 13.90 -5.87 23.90
C ALA A 212 15.36 -6.29 23.85
N TRP A 213 16.24 -5.46 23.27
CA TRP A 213 17.67 -5.73 23.24
C TRP A 213 18.26 -5.88 24.64
N ARG A 214 17.87 -5.00 25.58
CA ARG A 214 18.38 -5.00 26.95
C ARG A 214 17.59 -5.91 27.89
N TYR A 215 16.39 -6.33 27.51
CA TYR A 215 15.50 -7.14 28.34
C TYR A 215 16.13 -8.41 28.95
N PRO A 216 16.93 -9.22 28.22
CA PRO A 216 17.53 -10.42 28.78
C PRO A 216 18.49 -10.14 29.93
N ALA A 217 19.17 -8.99 29.90
CA ALA A 217 20.13 -8.56 30.91
C ALA A 217 19.47 -7.87 32.11
N LEU A 218 18.17 -7.56 32.06
CA LEU A 218 17.48 -6.88 33.15
C LEU A 218 17.22 -7.83 34.34
N PRO A 219 17.45 -7.37 35.58
CA PRO A 219 17.03 -8.09 36.77
C PRO A 219 15.53 -8.43 36.74
N PRO A 220 15.08 -9.51 37.40
CA PRO A 220 13.67 -9.91 37.39
C PRO A 220 12.71 -8.81 37.90
N GLN A 221 13.22 -7.99 38.82
CA GLN A 221 12.54 -6.87 39.45
C GLN A 221 13.38 -5.60 39.29
N ILE A 222 12.73 -4.48 39.03
CA ILE A 222 13.38 -3.21 38.72
C ILE A 222 12.67 -2.06 39.45
N PRO A 223 13.43 -1.10 40.00
CA PRO A 223 12.89 0.16 40.49
C PRO A 223 12.29 0.96 39.32
N LEU A 224 11.00 1.28 39.40
CA LEU A 224 10.33 2.14 38.43
C LEU A 224 10.13 3.57 38.95
N HIS A 225 10.13 3.73 40.28
CA HIS A 225 9.97 5.02 40.94
C HIS A 225 10.93 5.11 42.12
N PHE A 226 11.50 6.29 42.29
CA PHE A 226 12.35 6.66 43.41
C PHE A 226 11.65 7.79 44.17
N ASP A 227 11.62 7.71 45.50
CA ASP A 227 11.11 8.78 46.34
C ASP A 227 12.07 9.99 46.36
N ALA A 228 11.69 11.03 47.10
CA ALA A 228 12.52 12.24 47.25
C ALA A 228 13.86 11.98 47.98
N ALA A 229 14.01 10.84 48.65
CA ALA A 229 15.25 10.39 49.29
C ALA A 229 16.11 9.51 48.36
N GLY A 230 15.67 9.27 47.12
CA GLY A 230 16.36 8.42 46.15
C GLY A 230 16.21 6.92 46.40
N VAL A 231 15.25 6.51 47.23
CA VAL A 231 14.97 5.11 47.56
C VAL A 231 13.93 4.53 46.59
N PRO A 232 14.12 3.32 46.05
CA PRO A 232 13.12 2.60 45.26
C PRO A 232 11.80 2.38 46.02
N ASP A 233 10.78 3.19 45.75
CA ASP A 233 9.46 3.03 46.37
C ASP A 233 8.53 2.11 45.54
N ARG A 234 8.78 2.00 44.22
CA ARG A 234 8.00 1.12 43.34
C ARG A 234 8.86 0.13 42.59
N ILE A 235 8.90 -1.11 43.07
CA ILE A 235 9.58 -2.24 42.43
C ILE A 235 8.57 -3.03 41.60
N VAL A 236 8.86 -3.24 40.32
CA VAL A 236 7.94 -3.91 39.39
C VAL A 236 8.67 -4.99 38.60
N ALA A 237 7.92 -5.99 38.11
CA ALA A 237 8.47 -7.00 37.22
C ALA A 237 9.07 -6.35 35.95
N ARG A 238 10.21 -6.86 35.47
CA ARG A 238 10.90 -6.32 34.29
C ARG A 238 10.06 -6.21 33.01
N ARG A 239 9.03 -7.07 32.88
CA ARG A 239 8.08 -7.00 31.76
C ARG A 239 7.31 -5.67 31.71
N SER A 240 7.14 -5.01 32.85
CA SER A 240 6.39 -3.76 32.96
C SER A 240 7.07 -2.59 32.25
N ILE A 241 8.37 -2.66 31.93
CA ILE A 241 8.99 -1.61 31.11
C ILE A 241 8.35 -1.55 29.71
N PHE A 242 7.94 -2.70 29.15
CA PHE A 242 7.28 -2.72 27.85
C PHE A 242 5.93 -2.00 27.83
N LEU A 243 5.26 -1.85 28.98
CA LEU A 243 4.01 -1.07 29.07
C LEU A 243 4.24 0.39 28.64
N PHE A 244 5.39 0.97 28.98
CA PHE A 244 5.72 2.34 28.56
C PHE A 244 5.77 2.45 27.04
N SER A 245 6.50 1.54 26.39
CA SER A 245 6.57 1.53 24.92
C SER A 245 5.24 1.17 24.27
N ALA A 246 4.45 0.29 24.88
CA ALA A 246 3.14 -0.06 24.37
C ALA A 246 2.18 1.13 24.44
N ILE A 247 2.17 1.89 25.54
CA ILE A 247 1.34 3.09 25.72
C ILE A 247 1.72 4.17 24.71
N THR A 248 3.02 4.47 24.54
CA THR A 248 3.44 5.51 23.59
C THR A 248 3.13 5.14 22.15
N LEU A 249 3.31 3.87 21.77
CA LEU A 249 2.90 3.36 20.45
C LEU A 249 1.39 3.41 20.26
N LEU A 250 0.60 3.05 21.27
CA LEU A 250 -0.86 3.08 21.22
C LEU A 250 -1.38 4.51 21.05
N ILE A 251 -0.86 5.46 21.82
CA ILE A 251 -1.19 6.88 21.66
C ILE A 251 -0.79 7.38 20.26
N GLY A 252 0.41 7.01 19.79
CA GLY A 252 0.85 7.34 18.44
C GLY A 252 -0.09 6.79 17.36
N PHE A 253 -0.59 5.57 17.53
CA PHE A 253 -1.57 4.95 16.62
C PHE A 253 -2.91 5.69 16.63
N PHE A 254 -3.44 6.04 17.81
CA PHE A 254 -4.69 6.80 17.89
C PHE A 254 -4.54 8.21 17.30
N ASN A 255 -3.44 8.91 17.57
CA ASN A 255 -3.16 10.21 16.96
C ASN A 255 -3.03 10.11 15.44
N ALA A 256 -2.39 9.05 14.93
CA ALA A 256 -2.33 8.77 13.50
C ALA A 256 -3.73 8.59 12.92
N ALA A 257 -4.57 7.72 13.51
CA ALA A 257 -5.92 7.43 13.03
C ALA A 257 -6.85 8.66 13.09
N ILE A 258 -6.84 9.40 14.20
CA ILE A 258 -7.65 10.62 14.35
C ILE A 258 -7.15 11.71 13.40
N GLY A 259 -5.84 11.88 13.28
CA GLY A 259 -5.26 12.83 12.33
C GLY A 259 -5.61 12.49 10.88
N ILE A 260 -5.64 11.21 10.50
CA ILE A 260 -6.10 10.78 9.18
C ILE A 260 -7.57 11.18 8.97
N ALA A 261 -8.43 10.88 9.94
CA ALA A 261 -9.87 11.16 9.86
C ALA A 261 -10.19 12.67 9.82
N LEU A 262 -9.37 13.50 10.46
CA LEU A 262 -9.55 14.96 10.51
C LEU A 262 -8.85 15.70 9.38
N TYR A 263 -7.92 15.08 8.64
CA TYR A 263 -7.04 15.80 7.71
C TYR A 263 -7.78 16.66 6.69
N GLU A 264 -8.82 16.10 6.07
CA GLU A 264 -9.61 16.78 5.04
C GLU A 264 -10.42 17.97 5.62
N ARG A 265 -10.74 17.95 6.92
CA ARG A 265 -11.54 18.99 7.59
C ARG A 265 -10.66 20.03 8.30
N HIS A 266 -9.60 19.58 8.96
CA HIS A 266 -8.73 20.38 9.82
C HIS A 266 -7.28 19.92 9.70
N LYS A 267 -6.58 20.40 8.66
CA LYS A 267 -5.16 20.08 8.43
C LYS A 267 -4.28 20.39 9.64
N LEU A 268 -4.43 21.58 10.23
CA LEU A 268 -3.62 22.01 11.37
C LEU A 268 -3.73 21.04 12.57
N ALA A 269 -4.95 20.65 12.95
CA ALA A 269 -5.19 19.72 14.06
C ALA A 269 -4.53 18.36 13.79
N SER A 270 -4.58 17.89 12.55
CA SER A 270 -3.97 16.63 12.13
C SER A 270 -2.44 16.67 12.24
N TYR A 271 -1.82 17.76 11.79
CA TYR A 271 -0.38 17.99 11.96
C TYR A 271 0.01 18.08 13.45
N MET A 272 -0.79 18.71 14.30
CA MET A 272 -0.52 18.76 15.75
C MET A 272 -0.62 17.37 16.40
N LEU A 273 -1.56 16.53 15.98
CA LEU A 273 -1.68 15.15 16.47
C LEU A 273 -0.46 14.30 16.08
N TRP A 274 0.00 14.40 14.83
CA TRP A 274 1.19 13.65 14.38
C TRP A 274 2.49 14.19 14.98
N ALA A 275 2.63 15.51 15.12
CA ALA A 275 3.78 16.12 15.77
C ALA A 275 3.83 15.77 17.26
N SER A 276 2.70 15.80 17.98
CA SER A 276 2.64 15.39 19.39
C SER A 276 2.92 13.90 19.58
N ALA A 277 2.45 13.04 18.66
CA ALA A 277 2.80 11.62 18.67
C ALA A 277 4.31 11.39 18.51
N LEU A 278 4.95 12.09 17.57
CA LEU A 278 6.39 12.05 17.37
C LEU A 278 7.16 12.53 18.62
N LEU A 279 6.76 13.67 19.20
CA LEU A 279 7.37 14.19 20.42
C LEU A 279 7.22 13.21 21.59
N LEU A 280 6.07 12.57 21.73
CA LEU A 280 5.82 11.56 22.77
C LEU A 280 6.75 10.35 22.61
N GLN A 281 6.98 9.87 21.38
CA GLN A 281 7.90 8.76 21.13
C GLN A 281 9.36 9.13 21.40
N LEU A 282 9.77 10.34 21.03
CA LEU A 282 11.10 10.87 21.34
C LEU A 282 11.31 11.01 22.86
N ALA A 283 10.34 11.58 23.57
CA ALA A 283 10.39 11.70 25.03
C ALA A 283 10.45 10.32 25.68
N GLY A 284 9.61 9.37 25.25
CA GLY A 284 9.63 7.99 25.72
C GLY A 284 10.99 7.32 25.51
N LEU A 285 11.60 7.49 24.34
CA LEU A 285 12.94 6.99 24.03
C LEU A 285 14.01 7.59 24.97
N MET A 286 13.98 8.90 25.20
CA MET A 286 14.92 9.58 26.09
C MET A 286 14.79 9.08 27.54
N ILE A 287 13.56 9.02 28.06
CA ILE A 287 13.25 8.59 29.42
C ILE A 287 13.72 7.15 29.64
N VAL A 288 13.35 6.25 28.73
CA VAL A 288 13.71 4.83 28.84
C VAL A 288 15.21 4.63 28.73
N ASN A 289 15.89 5.30 27.80
CA ASN A 289 17.34 5.17 27.69
C ASN A 289 18.07 5.72 28.94
N ARG A 290 17.59 6.83 29.52
CA ARG A 290 18.08 7.35 30.80
C ARG A 290 17.86 6.35 31.95
N LEU A 291 16.66 5.81 32.08
CA LEU A 291 16.33 4.83 33.11
C LEU A 291 17.18 3.57 32.99
N LEU A 292 17.41 3.09 31.77
CA LEU A 292 18.27 1.93 31.52
C LEU A 292 19.73 2.19 31.89
N LEU A 293 20.25 3.41 31.67
CA LEU A 293 21.61 3.80 32.08
C LEU A 293 21.78 3.87 33.61
N MET A 294 20.69 4.06 34.36
CA MET A 294 20.73 4.09 35.83
C MET A 294 20.66 2.68 36.45
N ILE A 295 20.15 1.70 35.70
CA ILE A 295 19.94 0.31 36.18
C ILE A 295 21.10 -0.60 35.74
N SER A 296 21.83 -0.24 34.67
CA SER A 296 23.05 -0.92 34.20
C SER A 296 24.28 -0.52 35.00
#